data_AF-A0A960R668-F1
#
_entry.id   AF-A0A960R668-F1
#
_cell.length_a   1.000
_cell.length_b   1.000
_cell.length_c   1.000
_cell.angle_alpha   90.00
_cell.angle_beta   90.00
_cell.angle_gamma   90.00
#
_symmetry.space_group_name_H-M   'P 1'
#
loop_
_entity.id
_entity.type
_entity.pdbx_description
1 polymer ?
#
loop_
_entity_poly.entity_id
_entity_poly.type
_entity_poly.pdbx_seq_one_letter_code
_entity_poly.pdbx_strand_id
1 'polypeptide(L)' 'MSQSSQDQSLTLLGRSESRLPASPDEAQLETFPNRNPERDYWITLDCPEFTSLCPVTGQPDFAVLQIRYVPDQRCV' A
#
# COMPACT_ATOMS: atom_id res chain seq x y z
N MET A 1 -10.14 -8.78 -18.65
CA MET A 1 -9.12 -7.82 -18.16
C MET A 1 -7.77 -8.43 -18.43
N SER A 2 -6.99 -7.89 -19.37
CA SER A 2 -5.71 -8.45 -19.79
C SER A 2 -4.67 -8.24 -18.69
N GLN A 3 -4.27 -9.32 -18.01
CA GLN A 3 -3.15 -9.30 -17.07
C GLN A 3 -1.88 -8.99 -17.85
N SER A 4 -1.28 -7.83 -17.56
CA SER A 4 0.01 -7.42 -18.11
C SER A 4 1.10 -8.38 -17.60
N SER A 5 2.04 -8.77 -18.47
CA SER A 5 3.13 -9.71 -18.13
C SER A 5 4.02 -9.27 -16.95
N GLN A 6 3.93 -8.01 -16.52
CA GLN A 6 4.70 -7.44 -15.40
C GLN A 6 4.06 -7.63 -14.02
N ASP A 7 2.77 -7.98 -13.94
CA ASP A 7 2.10 -8.27 -12.67
C ASP A 7 2.45 -9.65 -12.10
N GLN A 8 3.18 -10.48 -12.88
CA GLN A 8 3.51 -11.86 -12.52
C GLN A 8 4.53 -11.97 -11.38
N SER A 9 5.30 -10.92 -11.09
CA SER A 9 6.29 -10.90 -9.99
C SER A 9 5.74 -10.37 -8.67
N LEU A 10 4.46 -9.99 -8.60
CA LEU A 10 3.84 -9.49 -7.38
C LEU A 10 3.48 -10.66 -6.43
N THR A 11 3.86 -10.51 -5.18
CA THR A 11 3.71 -11.52 -4.12
C THR A 11 2.65 -11.12 -3.09
N LEU A 12 2.40 -9.82 -2.90
CA LEU A 12 1.40 -9.29 -1.97
C LEU A 12 0.15 -8.81 -2.72
N LEU A 13 0.32 -7.95 -3.74
CA LEU A 13 -0.81 -7.37 -4.46
C LEU A 13 -1.51 -8.40 -5.36
N GLY A 14 -2.85 -8.40 -5.34
CA GLY A 14 -3.67 -9.29 -6.16
C GLY A 14 -3.76 -10.74 -5.67
N ARG A 15 -3.31 -11.02 -4.43
CA ARG A 15 -3.42 -12.34 -3.79
C ARG A 15 -4.52 -12.35 -2.73
N SER A 16 -5.27 -13.45 -2.65
CA SER A 16 -6.36 -13.62 -1.68
C SER A 16 -5.88 -13.97 -0.27
N GLU A 17 -4.69 -14.56 -0.14
CA GLU A 17 -4.09 -14.95 1.14
C GLU A 17 -2.70 -14.33 1.28
N SER A 18 -2.65 -13.15 1.90
CA SER A 18 -1.41 -12.51 2.35
C SER A 18 -1.30 -12.67 3.85
N ARG A 19 -0.20 -13.25 4.35
CA ARG A 19 0.06 -13.25 5.80
C ARG A 19 0.39 -11.84 6.24
N LEU A 20 -0.23 -11.39 7.33
CA LEU A 20 0.15 -10.15 7.97
C LEU A 20 1.56 -10.31 8.58
N PRO A 21 2.46 -9.33 8.39
CA PRO A 21 3.78 -9.34 9.03
C PRO A 21 3.63 -9.24 10.56
N ALA A 22 4.60 -9.77 11.30
CA ALA A 22 4.54 -9.76 12.76
C ALA A 22 4.86 -8.38 13.38
N SER A 23 5.52 -7.51 12.62
CA SER A 23 5.88 -6.15 13.03
C SER A 23 5.94 -5.20 11.82
N PRO A 24 5.92 -3.86 12.05
CA PRO A 24 6.12 -2.89 10.98
C PRO A 24 7.46 -3.04 10.24
N ASP A 25 8.53 -3.44 10.94
CA ASP A 25 9.87 -3.60 10.34
C ASP A 25 9.95 -4.79 9.37
N GLU A 26 9.09 -5.79 9.55
CA GLU A 26 8.97 -6.94 8.65
C GLU A 26 8.04 -6.68 7.45
N ALA A 27 7.26 -5.61 7.50
CA ALA A 27 6.32 -5.27 6.44
C ALA A 27 7.07 -4.81 5.17
N GLN A 28 6.61 -5.28 4.01
CA GLN A 28 7.17 -4.88 2.72
C GLN A 28 6.11 -4.15 1.89
N LEU A 29 6.54 -3.11 1.19
CA LEU A 29 5.72 -2.42 0.20
C LEU A 29 6.04 -2.98 -1.18
N GLU A 30 5.00 -3.35 -1.92
CA GLU A 30 5.10 -3.67 -3.34
C GLU A 30 4.72 -2.47 -4.19
N THR A 31 5.34 -2.37 -5.36
CA THR A 31 5.02 -1.34 -6.34
C THR A 31 4.81 -1.97 -7.71
N PHE A 32 4.00 -1.31 -8.53
CA PHE A 32 3.79 -1.69 -9.92
C PHE A 32 4.06 -0.49 -10.85
N PRO A 33 4.39 -0.72 -12.14
CA PRO A 33 4.66 0.35 -13.07
C PRO A 33 3.45 1.27 -13.27
N ASN A 34 3.70 2.59 -13.28
CA ASN A 34 2.70 3.57 -13.69
C ASN A 34 2.43 3.39 -15.19
N ARG A 35 1.15 3.23 -15.56
CA ARG A 35 0.72 3.06 -16.96
C ARG A 35 0.63 4.38 -17.74
N ASN A 36 0.63 5.52 -17.05
CA ASN A 36 0.55 6.86 -17.63
C ASN A 36 1.57 7.82 -16.98
N PRO A 37 2.89 7.55 -17.08
CA PRO A 37 3.93 8.41 -16.49
C PRO A 37 4.02 9.79 -17.17
N GLU A 38 3.44 9.97 -18.37
CA GLU A 38 3.44 11.23 -19.11
C GLU A 38 2.44 12.27 -18.56
N ARG A 39 1.59 11.90 -17.61
CA ARG A 39 0.54 12.77 -17.08
C ARG A 39 0.45 12.67 -15.56
N ASP A 40 0.42 13.82 -14.91
CA ASP A 40 0.14 13.90 -13.48
C ASP A 40 -1.32 13.53 -13.18
N TYR A 41 -1.51 12.62 -12.23
CA TYR A 41 -2.81 12.32 -11.65
C TYR A 41 -2.67 11.99 -10.17
N TRP A 42 -3.72 12.25 -9.39
CA TRP A 42 -3.73 11.94 -7.97
C TRP A 42 -4.17 10.49 -7.74
N ILE A 43 -3.39 9.75 -6.96
CA ILE A 43 -3.84 8.55 -6.26
C ILE A 43 -4.19 8.96 -4.83
N THR A 44 -5.39 8.60 -4.38
CA THR A 44 -5.84 8.81 -3.00
C THR A 44 -6.12 7.44 -2.38
N LEU A 45 -5.47 7.15 -1.26
CA LEU A 45 -5.71 5.98 -0.44
C LEU A 45 -6.44 6.44 0.82
N ASP A 46 -7.69 6.00 0.96
CA ASP A 46 -8.50 6.21 2.17
C ASP A 46 -8.36 4.97 3.05
N CYS A 47 -7.72 5.13 4.21
CA CYS A 47 -7.44 4.05 5.15
C CYS A 47 -8.14 4.33 6.49
N PRO A 48 -9.45 4.07 6.58
CA PRO A 48 -10.24 4.33 7.80
C PRO A 48 -9.98 3.32 8.93
N GLU A 49 -9.26 2.24 8.65
CA GLU A 49 -9.01 1.12 9.56
C GLU A 49 -7.59 1.15 10.17
N PHE A 50 -6.91 2.31 10.15
CA PHE A 50 -5.58 2.40 10.72
C PHE A 50 -5.63 2.31 12.26
N THR A 51 -4.80 1.43 12.80
CA THR A 51 -4.58 1.27 14.24
C THR A 51 -3.10 1.06 14.55
N SER A 52 -2.68 1.47 15.74
CA SER A 52 -1.31 1.28 16.24
C SER A 52 -1.30 1.17 17.76
N LEU A 53 -0.15 0.89 18.37
CA LEU A 53 -0.01 0.85 19.83
C LEU A 53 0.70 2.11 20.34
N CYS A 54 0.16 2.71 21.40
CA CYS A 54 0.79 3.83 22.08
C CYS A 54 2.13 3.37 22.69
N PRO A 55 3.26 4.04 22.43
CA PRO A 55 4.58 3.60 22.91
C PRO A 55 4.74 3.72 24.43
N VAL A 56 3.90 4.50 25.10
CA VAL A 56 3.96 4.71 26.56
C VAL A 56 3.06 3.73 27.30
N THR A 57 1.82 3.55 26.83
CA THR A 57 0.78 2.80 27.56
C THR A 57 0.51 1.42 26.98
N GLY A 58 0.89 1.15 25.74
CA GLY A 58 0.56 -0.07 25.00
C GLY A 58 -0.92 -0.20 24.62
N GLN A 59 -1.71 0.86 24.80
CA GLN A 59 -3.12 0.86 24.40
C GLN A 59 -3.25 1.05 22.87
N PRO A 60 -4.32 0.52 22.25
CA PRO A 60 -4.56 0.71 20.84
C PRO A 60 -5.07 2.13 20.55
N ASP A 61 -4.42 2.77 19.58
CA ASP A 61 -4.82 4.04 18.98
C ASP A 61 -5.50 3.77 17.62
N PHE A 62 -6.46 4.62 17.25
CA PHE A 62 -7.18 4.54 15.98
C PHE A 62 -7.15 5.87 15.27
N ALA A 63 -6.98 5.86 13.95
CA ALA A 63 -7.05 7.04 13.12
C ALA A 63 -7.57 6.71 11.72
N VAL A 64 -8.02 7.74 11.00
CA VAL A 64 -8.28 7.67 9.57
C VAL A 64 -7.10 8.30 8.85
N LEU A 65 -6.38 7.52 8.05
CA LEU A 65 -5.29 8.04 7.22
C LEU A 65 -5.80 8.31 5.81
N GLN A 66 -5.46 9.48 5.28
CA GLN A 66 -5.68 9.83 3.88
C GLN A 66 -4.32 10.13 3.24
N ILE A 67 -3.88 9.24 2.35
CA ILE A 67 -2.59 9.37 1.66
C ILE A 67 -2.86 9.81 0.23
N ARG A 68 -2.30 10.95 -0.18
CA ARG A 68 -2.43 11.48 -1.53
C ARG A 68 -1.06 11.68 -2.14
N TYR A 69 -0.85 11.13 -3.33
CA TYR A 69 0.40 11.29 -4.06
C TYR A 69 0.17 11.33 -5.58
N VAL A 70 1.14 11.88 -6.30
CA VAL A 70 1.25 11.81 -7.76
C VAL A 70 2.35 10.79 -8.07
N PRO A 71 2.05 9.65 -8.70
CA PRO A 71 3.07 8.66 -9.07
C PRO A 71 3.94 9.19 -10.22
N ASP A 72 5.25 8.93 -10.14
CA ASP A 72 6.16 9.03 -11.29
C ASP A 72 6.17 7.67 -12.03
N GLN A 73 7.28 6.94 -12.06
CA GLN A 73 7.37 5.68 -12.82
C GLN A 73 6.64 4.49 -12.17
N ARG A 74 6.32 4.58 -10.88
CA ARG A 74 5.75 3.48 -10.09
C ARG A 74 4.63 3.95 -9.18
N CYS A 75 3.66 3.07 -8.97
CA CYS A 75 2.58 3.22 -8.01
C CYS A 75 2.82 2.30 -6.82
N VAL A 76 2.47 2.79 -5.63
CA VAL A 76 2.26 2.03 -4.39
C VAL A 76 0.79 1.65 -4.30
#